data_AF-A0A561QNT2-F1
#
_entry.id   AF-A0A561QNT2-F1
#
_cell.length_a   1.000
_cell.length_b   1.000
_cell.length_c   1.000
_cell.angle_alpha   90.00
_cell.angle_beta   90.00
_cell.angle_gamma   90.00
#
_symmetry.space_group_name_H-M   'P 1'
#
loop_
_entity.id
_entity.type
_entity.pdbx_description
1 polymer ?
#
loop_
_entity_poly.entity_id
_entity_poly.type
_entity_poly.pdbx_seq_one_letter_code
_entity_poly.pdbx_strand_id
1 'polypeptide(L)' 'MKKVEDLITAARTVHDRYAAGRMERDIVRQWVIGLSSYPEPHGAHVQAAITWFRPSRDGTDPVEVKIADLAKLQAIYQS' A
#
# COMPACT_ATOMS: atom_id res chain seq x y z
N MET A 1 -9.88 -6.64 -17.13
CA MET A 1 -8.76 -5.96 -16.43
C MET A 1 -9.33 -5.18 -15.26
N LYS A 2 -8.70 -5.21 -14.07
CA LYS A 2 -9.06 -4.26 -12.99
C LYS A 2 -8.77 -2.84 -13.49
N LYS A 3 -9.67 -1.89 -13.24
CA LYS A 3 -9.49 -0.51 -13.71
C LYS A 3 -8.49 0.21 -12.83
N VAL A 4 -7.67 1.09 -13.41
CA VAL A 4 -6.74 1.95 -12.67
C VAL A 4 -7.49 2.85 -11.69
N GLU A 5 -8.69 3.32 -12.04
CA GLU A 5 -9.56 4.10 -11.15
C GLU A 5 -9.94 3.32 -9.88
N ASP A 6 -10.20 2.01 -10.00
CA ASP A 6 -10.51 1.15 -8.86
C ASP A 6 -9.28 1.01 -7.94
N LEU A 7 -8.08 0.90 -8.53
CA LEU A 7 -6.83 0.87 -7.77
C LEU A 7 -6.61 2.17 -7.00
N ILE A 8 -6.74 3.31 -7.66
CA ILE A 8 -6.56 4.64 -7.06
C ILE A 8 -7.52 4.82 -5.89
N THR A 9 -8.79 4.49 -6.10
CA THR A 9 -9.83 4.61 -5.08
C THR A 9 -9.57 3.67 -3.90
N ALA A 10 -9.18 2.43 -4.17
CA ALA A 10 -8.86 1.44 -3.14
C ALA A 10 -7.60 1.84 -2.35
N ALA A 11 -6.53 2.25 -3.03
CA ALA A 11 -5.28 2.67 -2.40
C ALA A 11 -5.48 3.87 -1.47
N ARG A 12 -6.27 4.87 -1.90
CA ARG A 12 -6.65 6.02 -1.06
C ARG A 12 -7.45 5.57 0.16
N THR A 13 -8.44 4.71 -0.04
CA THR A 13 -9.27 4.19 1.06
C THR A 13 -8.44 3.43 2.10
N VAL A 14 -7.53 2.55 1.65
CA VAL A 14 -6.65 1.79 2.53
C VAL A 14 -5.69 2.71 3.28
N HIS A 15 -5.08 3.66 2.58
CA HIS A 15 -4.24 4.69 3.19
C HIS A 15 -4.97 5.44 4.31
N ASP A 16 -6.17 5.98 4.03
CA ASP A 16 -6.89 6.82 4.98
C ASP A 16 -7.39 6.04 6.20
N ARG A 17 -7.81 4.78 5.99
CA ARG A 17 -8.18 3.89 7.10
C ARG A 17 -6.99 3.51 7.96
N TYR A 18 -5.85 3.21 7.34
CA TYR A 18 -4.62 2.86 8.08
C TYR A 18 -4.04 4.05 8.85
N ALA A 19 -4.00 5.23 8.22
CA ALA A 19 -3.59 6.47 8.86
C ALA A 19 -4.42 6.74 10.13
N ALA A 20 -5.74 6.60 10.02
CA ALA A 20 -6.69 6.76 11.12
C ALA A 20 -6.69 5.62 12.16
N GLY A 21 -5.85 4.58 12.02
CA GLY A 21 -5.84 3.43 12.93
C GLY A 21 -7.09 2.55 12.85
N ARG A 22 -7.87 2.66 11.76
CA ARG A 22 -9.10 1.90 11.50
C ARG A 22 -8.85 0.66 10.63
N MET A 23 -7.59 0.28 10.46
CA MET A 23 -7.14 -0.86 9.69
C MET A 23 -5.79 -1.30 10.23
N GLU A 24 -5.66 -2.58 10.58
CA GLU A 24 -4.40 -3.13 11.08
C GLU A 24 -3.37 -3.28 9.95
N ARG A 25 -2.09 -3.16 10.30
CA ARG A 25 -1.00 -3.27 9.33
C ARG A 25 -1.01 -4.60 8.58
N ASP A 26 -1.33 -5.72 9.24
CA ASP A 26 -1.38 -7.01 8.55
C ASP A 26 -2.48 -7.05 7.49
N ILE A 27 -3.64 -6.42 7.74
CA ILE A 27 -4.72 -6.30 6.75
C ILE A 27 -4.25 -5.47 5.56
N VAL A 28 -3.55 -4.36 5.80
CA VAL A 28 -2.93 -3.54 4.73
C VAL A 28 -1.94 -4.37 3.94
N ARG A 29 -1.06 -5.11 4.62
CA ARG A 29 -0.05 -5.97 4.01
C ARG A 29 -0.67 -7.02 3.10
N GLN A 30 -1.67 -7.76 3.58
CA GLN A 30 -2.37 -8.77 2.77
C GLN A 30 -3.04 -8.14 1.55
N TRP A 31 -3.64 -6.96 1.71
CA TRP A 31 -4.23 -6.24 0.58
C TRP A 31 -3.18 -5.85 -0.47
N VAL A 32 -2.04 -5.27 -0.06
CA VAL A 32 -0.96 -4.88 -0.98
C VAL A 32 -0.39 -6.10 -1.71
N ILE A 33 -0.09 -7.17 -0.99
CA ILE A 33 0.49 -8.41 -1.56
C ILE A 33 -0.49 -9.08 -2.54
N GLY A 34 -1.81 -8.90 -2.34
CA GLY A 34 -2.85 -9.39 -3.24
C GLY A 34 -3.09 -8.55 -4.50
N LEU A 35 -2.39 -7.41 -4.67
CA LEU A 35 -2.49 -6.61 -5.88
C LEU A 35 -1.86 -7.33 -7.08
N SER A 36 -2.49 -7.16 -8.25
CA SER A 36 -2.00 -7.68 -9.53
C SER A 36 -1.12 -6.63 -10.22
N SER A 37 -0.56 -6.97 -11.39
CA SER A 37 0.12 -5.98 -12.22
C SER A 37 -0.85 -4.92 -12.75
N TYR A 38 -0.39 -3.68 -12.84
CA TYR A 38 -1.10 -2.54 -13.42
C TYR A 38 -0.21 -1.86 -14.47
N PRO A 39 -0.79 -1.12 -15.43
CA PRO A 39 -0.02 -0.31 -16.36
C PRO A 39 0.82 0.77 -15.64
N GLU A 40 1.91 1.18 -16.27
CA GLU A 40 2.67 2.37 -15.84
C GLU A 40 1.78 3.64 -15.92
N PRO A 41 1.99 4.62 -15.02
CA PRO A 41 3.02 4.69 -13.97
C PRO A 41 2.67 3.92 -12.68
N HIS A 42 1.41 3.54 -12.49
CA HIS A 42 0.95 2.91 -11.24
C HIS A 42 1.57 1.52 -11.00
N GLY A 43 1.89 0.80 -12.09
CA GLY A 43 2.57 -0.50 -12.05
C GLY A 43 3.85 -0.48 -11.22
N ALA A 44 4.76 0.48 -11.48
CA ALA A 44 5.99 0.64 -10.72
C ALA A 44 5.73 0.89 -9.22
N HIS A 45 4.75 1.73 -8.88
CA HIS A 45 4.39 2.02 -7.50
C HIS A 45 3.78 0.81 -6.78
N VAL A 46 2.94 0.03 -7.47
CA VAL A 46 2.40 -1.23 -6.92
C VAL A 46 3.52 -2.23 -6.65
N GLN A 47 4.47 -2.41 -7.57
CA GLN A 47 5.59 -3.32 -7.36
C GLN A 47 6.51 -2.87 -6.22
N ALA A 48 6.77 -1.57 -6.11
CA ALA A 48 7.52 -1.01 -4.98
C ALA A 48 6.80 -1.25 -3.65
N ALA A 49 5.48 -1.09 -3.61
CA ALA A 49 4.67 -1.37 -2.42
C ALA A 49 4.70 -2.87 -2.06
N ILE A 50 4.47 -3.77 -3.03
CA ILE A 50 4.55 -5.22 -2.82
C ILE A 50 5.91 -5.61 -2.24
N THR A 51 6.99 -5.08 -2.80
CA THR A 51 8.36 -5.35 -2.35
C THR A 51 8.57 -4.87 -0.91
N TRP A 52 8.04 -3.69 -0.57
CA TRP A 52 8.11 -3.15 0.78
C TRP A 52 7.32 -3.97 1.80
N PHE A 53 6.10 -4.42 1.46
CA PHE A 53 5.21 -5.12 2.40
C PHE A 53 5.48 -6.65 2.50
N ARG A 54 6.22 -7.24 1.56
CA ARG A 54 6.52 -8.67 1.56
C ARG A 54 7.25 -9.16 2.83
N PRO A 55 8.39 -8.59 3.27
CA PRO A 55 9.05 -9.03 4.50
C PRO A 55 8.24 -8.66 5.75
N SER A 56 8.36 -9.48 6.80
CA SER A 56 7.91 -9.05 8.13
C SER A 56 8.82 -7.91 8.63
N ARG A 57 8.25 -7.00 9.40
CA ARG A 57 8.98 -5.87 10.03
C ARG A 57 8.94 -5.93 11.55
N ASP A 58 8.79 -7.14 12.08
CA ASP A 58 8.82 -7.37 13.53
C ASP A 58 10.16 -6.88 14.09
N GLY A 59 10.10 -6.04 15.14
CA GLY A 59 11.28 -5.45 15.78
C GLY A 59 11.78 -4.14 15.19
N THR A 60 11.17 -3.60 14.13
CA THR A 60 11.40 -2.21 13.69
C THR A 60 10.51 -1.25 14.48
N ASP A 61 10.90 0.02 14.62
CA ASP A 61 10.06 1.05 15.23
C ASP A 61 8.68 1.11 14.53
N PRO A 62 7.57 0.85 15.25
CA PRO A 62 6.23 0.88 14.69
C PRO A 62 5.86 2.22 14.04
N VAL A 63 6.39 3.34 14.56
CA VAL A 63 6.12 4.69 14.04
C VAL A 63 6.80 4.88 12.68
N GLU A 64 8.09 4.56 12.58
CA GLU A 64 8.84 4.67 11.33
C GLU A 64 8.27 3.74 10.26
N VAL A 65 7.91 2.51 10.64
CA VAL A 65 7.26 1.56 9.73
C VAL A 65 5.94 2.12 9.22
N LYS A 66 5.11 2.70 10.10
CA LYS A 66 3.83 3.26 9.70
C LYS A 66 3.99 4.45 8.74
N ILE A 67 4.97 5.32 8.98
CA ILE A 67 5.29 6.44 8.06
C ILE A 67 5.65 5.91 6.67
N ALA A 68 6.56 4.93 6.61
CA ALA A 68 7.00 4.37 5.33
C ALA A 68 5.88 3.58 4.62
N ASP A 69 5.08 2.81 5.35
CA ASP A 69 3.91 2.12 4.82
C ASP A 69 2.93 3.12 4.16
N LEU A 70 2.61 4.23 4.84
CA LEU A 70 1.73 5.29 4.31
C LEU A 70 2.31 5.92 3.04
N ALA A 71 3.61 6.21 3.02
CA ALA A 71 4.28 6.74 1.83
C ALA A 71 4.19 5.78 0.63
N LYS A 72 4.31 4.47 0.85
CA LYS A 72 4.16 3.47 -0.23
C LYS A 72 2.74 3.38 -0.77
N LEU A 73 1.73 3.47 0.10
CA LEU A 73 0.33 3.50 -0.32
C LEU A 73 0.01 4.79 -1.09
N GLN A 74 0.52 5.91 -0.60
CA GLN A 74 0.32 7.23 -1.20
C GLN A 74 0.85 7.31 -2.64
N ALA A 75 2.04 6.76 -2.87
CA ALA A 75 2.66 6.75 -4.20
C ALA A 75 1.80 6.09 -5.28
N ILE A 76 0.91 5.15 -4.93
CA ILE A 76 0.04 4.43 -5.89
C ILE A 76 -1.03 5.36 -6.50
N TYR A 77 -1.54 6.33 -5.74
CA TYR A 77 -2.64 7.21 -6.17
C TYR A 77 -2.20 8.65 -6.48
N GLN A 78 -0.91 8.95 -6.33
CA GLN A 78 -0.32 10.24 -6.69
C GLN A 78 0.49 10.18 -8.00
N SER A 79 0.50 9.02 -8.65
CA SER A 79 1.18 8.76 -9.93
C SER A 79 0.50 9.43 -11.11
#